data_AF-A0AAP1Y6Y8-F1
#
_entry.id   AF-A0AAP1Y6Y8-F1
#
_cell.length_a   1.000
_cell.length_b   1.000
_cell.length_c   1.000
_cell.angle_alpha   90.00
_cell.angle_beta   90.00
_cell.angle_gamma   90.00
#
_symmetry.space_group_name_H-M   'P 1'
#
loop_
_entity.id
_entity.type
_entity.pdbx_description
1 polymer ?
#
loop_
_entity_poly.entity_id
_entity_poly.type
_entity_poly.pdbx_seq_one_letter_code
_entity_poly.pdbx_strand_id
1 'polypeptide(L)'
;MAKGNHVFNAFDKVIASVYYSVVGYDEAARKEDMNLIGGAGGDTDAARQKASEAEAMMRKRFVTSYPIYREILDRDEMKWLHATQDDHPVIPNDANSRSFGEESTRFGAEVVDWATGVSNADVMVRWRQLVNLGVDQQAQENYVKEGSSQPGTPNSEDARRARCGKINEFVKGDLTGKVRHLLLAIRFDLKTLKKIKYDPKLSTDWKALLSEGRA
;
A
#
# COMPACT_ATOMS: atom_id res chain seq x y z
N MET A 1 2.48 2.78 -23.93
CA MET A 1 3.85 2.88 -23.41
C MET A 1 3.90 2.21 -22.05
N ALA A 2 4.91 1.39 -21.76
CA ALA A 2 5.06 0.79 -20.43
C ALA A 2 5.28 1.92 -19.43
N LYS A 3 4.27 2.20 -18.60
CA LYS A 3 4.36 3.20 -17.54
C LYS A 3 5.49 2.78 -16.60
N GLY A 4 6.49 3.63 -16.39
CA GLY A 4 7.63 3.34 -15.51
C GLY A 4 7.20 3.02 -14.09
N ASN A 5 8.07 2.34 -13.33
CA ASN A 5 7.79 2.01 -11.94
C ASN A 5 7.53 3.31 -11.16
N HIS A 6 6.25 3.54 -10.85
CA HIS A 6 5.80 4.72 -10.14
C HIS A 6 6.14 4.56 -8.65
N VAL A 7 7.26 5.14 -8.25
CA VAL A 7 7.75 5.17 -6.87
C VAL A 7 6.73 5.77 -5.90
N PHE A 8 5.95 6.77 -6.32
CA PHE A 8 4.90 7.34 -5.48
C PHE A 8 3.56 6.61 -5.59
N ASN A 9 3.23 5.98 -6.72
CA ASN A 9 1.94 5.26 -6.89
C ASN A 9 1.93 3.86 -6.26
N ALA A 10 2.85 3.61 -5.33
CA ALA A 10 3.03 2.33 -4.71
C ALA A 10 2.84 2.37 -3.19
N PHE A 11 2.63 3.53 -2.55
CA PHE A 11 2.39 3.56 -1.10
C PHE A 11 1.11 2.81 -0.71
N ASP A 12 0.03 2.99 -1.45
CA ASP A 12 -1.20 2.19 -1.36
C ASP A 12 -0.92 0.70 -1.60
N LYS A 13 -0.07 0.36 -2.58
CA LYS A 13 0.33 -1.02 -2.91
C LYS A 13 1.23 -1.65 -1.85
N VAL A 14 2.11 -0.88 -1.23
CA VAL A 14 2.97 -1.27 -0.10
C VAL A 14 2.09 -1.54 1.12
N ILE A 15 1.11 -0.68 1.37
CA ILE A 15 0.16 -0.86 2.46
C ILE A 15 -0.74 -2.09 2.19
N ALA A 16 -1.21 -2.25 0.95
CA ALA A 16 -1.94 -3.44 0.52
C ALA A 16 -1.07 -4.71 0.64
N SER A 17 0.22 -4.62 0.36
CA SER A 17 1.10 -5.79 0.37
C SER A 17 1.32 -6.38 1.75
N VAL A 18 1.27 -5.54 2.80
CA VAL A 18 1.25 -6.01 4.18
C VAL A 18 0.13 -7.04 4.40
N TYR A 19 -1.06 -6.80 3.86
CA TYR A 19 -2.17 -7.75 3.97
C TYR A 19 -1.89 -9.05 3.19
N TYR A 20 -1.29 -9.00 1.99
CA TYR A 20 -0.90 -10.23 1.27
C TYR A 20 0.06 -11.09 2.09
N SER A 21 1.10 -10.43 2.61
CA SER A 21 2.22 -11.11 3.24
C SER A 21 1.81 -11.71 4.58
N VAL A 22 0.89 -11.05 5.30
CA VAL A 22 0.41 -11.50 6.61
C VAL A 22 -0.59 -12.65 6.53
N VAL A 23 -1.46 -12.70 5.51
CA VAL A 23 -2.50 -13.74 5.41
C VAL A 23 -1.99 -15.00 4.71
N GLY A 24 -0.74 -15.03 4.22
CA GLY A 24 -0.21 -16.17 3.49
C GLY A 24 -0.96 -16.36 2.18
N TYR A 25 -0.99 -15.33 1.35
CA TYR A 25 -1.90 -15.28 0.22
C TYR A 25 -1.08 -15.59 -1.06
N ASP A 26 -1.22 -16.78 -1.67
CA ASP A 26 -0.70 -17.17 -3.01
C ASP A 26 -0.65 -15.95 -3.95
N GLU A 27 0.57 -15.58 -4.31
CA GLU A 27 0.98 -14.26 -4.77
C GLU A 27 0.35 -13.89 -6.12
N ALA A 28 0.11 -14.88 -6.97
CA ALA A 28 -0.37 -14.68 -8.34
C ALA A 28 -1.87 -14.35 -8.42
N ALA A 29 -2.72 -15.13 -7.73
CA ALA A 29 -4.18 -14.95 -7.79
C ALA A 29 -4.66 -13.63 -7.15
N ARG A 30 -3.83 -12.99 -6.33
CA ARG A 30 -4.29 -11.99 -5.35
C ARG A 30 -3.72 -10.60 -5.57
N LYS A 31 -2.62 -10.51 -6.32
CA LYS A 31 -2.25 -9.26 -7.00
C LYS A 31 -3.43 -8.75 -7.84
N GLU A 32 -4.22 -9.64 -8.43
CA GLU A 32 -5.47 -9.31 -9.13
C GLU A 32 -6.54 -8.80 -8.15
N ASP A 33 -6.90 -9.57 -7.11
CA ASP A 33 -7.97 -9.25 -6.14
C ASP A 33 -7.80 -7.94 -5.35
N MET A 34 -6.57 -7.53 -5.07
CA MET A 34 -6.31 -6.28 -4.34
C MET A 34 -5.93 -5.13 -5.27
N ASN A 35 -5.46 -5.37 -6.50
CA ASN A 35 -5.59 -4.35 -7.54
C ASN A 35 -7.07 -3.98 -7.70
N LEU A 36 -7.97 -4.98 -7.62
CA LEU A 36 -9.41 -4.79 -7.62
C LEU A 36 -9.90 -3.99 -6.39
N ILE A 37 -9.46 -4.30 -5.16
CA ILE A 37 -9.82 -3.53 -3.93
C ILE A 37 -9.22 -2.12 -3.87
N GLY A 38 -8.00 -1.94 -4.40
CA GLY A 38 -7.32 -0.64 -4.50
C GLY A 38 -7.91 0.28 -5.57
N GLY A 39 -9.02 -0.11 -6.21
CA GLY A 39 -9.70 0.70 -7.22
C GLY A 39 -9.18 0.55 -8.65
N ALA A 40 -8.24 -0.37 -8.91
CA ALA A 40 -7.79 -0.74 -10.26
C ALA A 40 -8.58 -1.92 -10.84
N GLY A 41 -9.77 -2.18 -10.29
CA GLY A 41 -10.61 -3.28 -10.73
C GLY A 41 -11.23 -3.00 -12.08
N GLY A 42 -10.80 -3.74 -13.11
CA GLY A 42 -11.20 -3.52 -14.50
C GLY A 42 -12.72 -3.42 -14.72
N ASP A 43 -13.11 -2.83 -15.85
CA ASP A 43 -14.50 -2.43 -16.15
C ASP A 43 -15.51 -3.58 -16.35
N THR A 44 -15.13 -4.83 -16.11
CA THR A 44 -16.03 -5.99 -16.31
C THR A 44 -16.85 -6.29 -15.07
N ASP A 45 -18.07 -6.79 -15.24
CA ASP A 45 -18.93 -7.19 -14.11
C ASP A 45 -18.27 -8.29 -13.25
N ALA A 46 -17.53 -9.21 -13.87
CA ALA A 46 -16.75 -10.23 -13.18
C ALA A 46 -15.64 -9.64 -12.31
N ALA A 47 -14.95 -8.59 -12.78
CA ALA A 47 -13.93 -7.89 -12.01
C ALA A 47 -14.55 -7.14 -10.83
N ARG A 48 -15.69 -6.45 -11.03
CA ARG A 48 -16.42 -5.78 -9.93
C ARG A 48 -16.91 -6.77 -8.88
N GLN A 49 -17.39 -7.94 -9.29
CA GLN A 49 -17.81 -8.98 -8.37
C GLN A 49 -16.64 -9.51 -7.53
N LYS A 50 -15.51 -9.84 -8.16
CA LYS A 50 -14.28 -10.23 -7.45
C LYS A 50 -13.81 -9.16 -6.46
N ALA A 51 -13.85 -7.87 -6.86
CA ALA A 51 -13.51 -6.76 -5.98
C ALA A 51 -14.39 -6.74 -4.73
N SER A 52 -15.71 -6.92 -4.90
CA SER A 52 -16.68 -6.95 -3.81
C SER A 52 -16.46 -8.15 -2.87
N GLU A 53 -16.14 -9.33 -3.40
CA GLU A 53 -15.87 -10.53 -2.61
C GLU A 53 -14.59 -10.38 -1.77
N ALA A 54 -13.55 -9.83 -2.39
CA ALA A 54 -12.29 -9.54 -1.72
C ALA A 54 -12.50 -8.47 -0.63
N GLU A 55 -13.32 -7.44 -0.89
CA GLU A 55 -13.69 -6.41 0.08
C GLU A 55 -14.41 -7.02 1.30
N ALA A 56 -15.39 -7.88 1.06
CA ALA A 56 -16.15 -8.55 2.11
C ALA A 56 -15.24 -9.44 3.00
N MET A 57 -14.28 -10.13 2.38
CA MET A 57 -13.28 -10.92 3.10
C MET A 57 -12.41 -10.04 4.02
N MET A 58 -11.92 -8.90 3.51
CA MET A 58 -11.12 -7.95 4.28
C MET A 58 -11.92 -7.38 5.46
N ARG A 59 -13.16 -6.94 5.23
CA ARG A 59 -14.06 -6.44 6.30
C ARG A 59 -14.30 -7.47 7.39
N LYS A 60 -14.42 -8.75 7.04
CA LYS A 60 -14.67 -9.85 7.99
C LYS A 60 -13.42 -10.22 8.80
N ARG A 61 -12.24 -10.27 8.17
CA ARG A 61 -11.01 -10.77 8.82
C ARG A 61 -10.20 -9.67 9.51
N PHE A 62 -10.31 -8.44 9.04
CA PHE A 62 -9.50 -7.30 9.47
C PHE A 62 -10.38 -6.19 10.03
N VAL A 63 -11.18 -6.53 11.04
CA VAL A 63 -12.24 -5.67 11.57
C VAL A 63 -11.68 -4.34 12.09
N THR A 64 -10.46 -4.34 12.65
CA THR A 64 -9.86 -3.13 13.22
C THR A 64 -8.99 -2.39 12.21
N SER A 65 -8.21 -3.12 11.41
CA SER A 65 -7.23 -2.52 10.50
C SER A 65 -7.84 -2.08 9.16
N TYR A 66 -8.83 -2.79 8.64
CA TYR A 66 -9.43 -2.47 7.35
C TYR A 66 -10.09 -1.08 7.27
N PRO A 67 -10.83 -0.60 8.30
CA PRO A 67 -11.34 0.77 8.31
C PRO A 67 -10.23 1.82 8.21
N ILE A 68 -9.07 1.59 8.85
CA ILE A 68 -7.91 2.50 8.78
C ILE A 68 -7.31 2.48 7.36
N TYR A 69 -7.20 1.29 6.75
CA TYR A 69 -6.76 1.17 5.36
C TYR A 69 -7.66 1.95 4.40
N ARG A 70 -8.99 1.81 4.55
CA ARG A 70 -9.95 2.60 3.76
C ARG A 70 -9.82 4.10 3.98
N GLU A 71 -9.69 4.52 5.24
CA GLU A 71 -9.48 5.93 5.55
C GLU A 71 -8.23 6.49 4.88
N ILE A 72 -7.14 5.73 4.80
CA ILE A 72 -5.93 6.11 4.06
C ILE A 72 -6.24 6.28 2.57
N LEU A 73 -6.86 5.28 1.94
CA LEU A 73 -7.16 5.30 0.51
C LEU A 73 -8.12 6.42 0.10
N ASP A 74 -9.06 6.78 0.99
CA ASP A 74 -10.07 7.78 0.72
C ASP A 74 -9.55 9.23 0.90
N ARG A 75 -8.26 9.43 1.25
CA ARG A 75 -7.64 10.77 1.34
C ARG A 75 -7.41 11.36 -0.04
N ASP A 76 -7.78 12.63 -0.21
CA ASP A 76 -7.52 13.38 -1.45
C ASP A 76 -6.02 13.42 -1.78
N GLU A 77 -5.15 13.50 -0.78
CA GLU A 77 -3.70 13.50 -0.99
C GLU A 77 -3.20 12.19 -1.61
N MET A 78 -3.81 11.03 -1.30
CA MET A 78 -3.49 9.76 -1.96
C MET A 78 -3.88 9.80 -3.44
N LYS A 79 -5.05 10.36 -3.78
CA LYS A 79 -5.44 10.56 -5.18
C LYS A 79 -4.46 11.49 -5.92
N TRP A 80 -4.05 12.59 -5.28
CA TRP A 80 -3.13 13.55 -5.91
C TRP A 80 -1.70 13.03 -6.03
N LEU A 81 -1.27 12.17 -5.10
CA LEU A 81 -0.03 11.40 -5.22
C LEU A 81 0.02 10.67 -6.56
N HIS A 82 -1.05 9.94 -6.91
CA HIS A 82 -1.17 9.23 -8.18
C HIS A 82 -1.16 10.18 -9.40
N ALA A 83 -1.94 11.26 -9.31
CA ALA A 83 -2.07 12.24 -10.39
C ALA A 83 -0.75 12.95 -10.72
N THR A 84 0.09 13.24 -9.71
CA THR A 84 1.38 13.93 -9.95
C THR A 84 2.35 13.14 -10.84
N GLN A 85 2.17 11.82 -10.97
CA GLN A 85 3.06 10.94 -11.72
C GLN A 85 2.47 10.37 -13.01
N ASP A 86 1.15 10.40 -13.18
CA ASP A 86 0.50 9.70 -14.30
C ASP A 86 0.84 10.31 -15.66
N ASP A 87 1.08 11.63 -15.71
CA ASP A 87 1.48 12.35 -16.92
C ASP A 87 3.00 12.56 -17.03
N HIS A 88 3.73 12.37 -15.93
CA HIS A 88 5.17 12.56 -15.83
C HIS A 88 5.86 11.25 -15.43
N PRO A 89 5.82 10.21 -16.30
CA PRO A 89 6.39 8.93 -15.98
C PRO A 89 7.90 9.07 -15.75
N VAL A 90 8.35 8.58 -14.61
CA VAL A 90 9.77 8.43 -14.30
C VAL A 90 10.35 7.34 -15.22
N ILE A 91 11.61 7.51 -15.61
CA ILE A 91 12.33 6.52 -16.41
C ILE A 91 12.29 5.17 -15.66
N PRO A 92 11.72 4.11 -16.26
CA PRO A 92 11.71 2.79 -15.64
C PRO A 92 13.15 2.37 -15.28
N ASN A 93 13.36 1.90 -14.04
CA ASN A 93 14.65 1.44 -13.52
C ASN A 93 15.70 2.51 -13.23
N ASP A 94 15.30 3.76 -13.02
CA ASP A 94 16.21 4.74 -12.42
C ASP A 94 16.65 4.30 -11.00
N ALA A 95 17.69 4.94 -10.47
CA ALA A 95 18.25 4.57 -9.17
C ALA A 95 17.19 4.66 -8.05
N ASN A 96 16.33 5.68 -8.10
CA ASN A 96 15.31 5.88 -7.08
C ASN A 96 14.23 4.80 -7.12
N SER A 97 13.76 4.43 -8.32
CA SER A 97 12.80 3.33 -8.50
C SER A 97 13.29 1.99 -8.01
N ARG A 98 14.57 1.68 -8.23
CA ARG A 98 15.17 0.44 -7.73
C ARG A 98 15.26 0.45 -6.20
N SER A 99 15.79 1.53 -5.62
CA SER A 99 15.90 1.67 -4.16
C SER A 99 14.55 1.61 -3.46
N PHE A 100 13.51 2.25 -4.00
CA PHE A 100 12.16 2.16 -3.46
C PHE A 100 11.59 0.75 -3.55
N GLY A 101 11.74 0.07 -4.69
CA GLY A 101 11.26 -1.31 -4.86
C GLY A 101 11.92 -2.30 -3.90
N GLU A 102 13.23 -2.17 -3.69
CA GLU A 102 13.99 -2.97 -2.72
C GLU A 102 13.51 -2.73 -1.29
N GLU A 103 13.38 -1.48 -0.87
CA GLU A 103 12.89 -1.14 0.48
C GLU A 103 11.41 -1.49 0.68
N SER A 104 10.59 -1.45 -0.38
CA SER A 104 9.18 -1.88 -0.33
C SER A 104 9.08 -3.36 -0.05
N THR A 105 9.92 -4.16 -0.71
CA THR A 105 9.99 -5.61 -0.51
C THR A 105 10.44 -5.94 0.92
N ARG A 106 11.49 -5.25 1.40
CA ARG A 106 12.01 -5.41 2.77
C ARG A 106 10.98 -5.01 3.83
N PHE A 107 10.29 -3.89 3.64
CA PHE A 107 9.23 -3.45 4.54
C PHE A 107 8.12 -4.50 4.66
N GLY A 108 7.63 -5.04 3.54
CA GLY A 108 6.63 -6.10 3.55
C GLY A 108 7.06 -7.33 4.36
N ALA A 109 8.30 -7.79 4.16
CA ALA A 109 8.87 -8.92 4.90
C ALA A 109 8.99 -8.65 6.41
N GLU A 110 9.56 -7.50 6.80
CA GLU A 110 9.73 -7.14 8.22
C GLU A 110 8.38 -6.96 8.93
N VAL A 111 7.36 -6.46 8.22
CA VAL A 111 6.01 -6.35 8.77
C VAL A 111 5.41 -7.72 9.07
N VAL A 112 5.62 -8.73 8.22
CA VAL A 112 5.17 -10.11 8.52
C VAL A 112 5.83 -10.63 9.78
N ASP A 113 7.16 -10.56 9.86
CA ASP A 113 7.90 -11.09 11.00
C ASP A 113 7.50 -10.38 12.31
N TRP A 114 7.33 -9.07 12.26
CA TRP A 114 6.87 -8.28 13.40
C TRP A 114 5.41 -8.58 13.80
N ALA A 115 4.50 -8.63 12.81
CA ALA A 115 3.08 -8.85 13.06
C ALA A 115 2.82 -10.28 13.57
N THR A 116 3.63 -11.25 13.12
CA THR A 116 3.54 -12.64 13.57
C THR A 116 4.27 -12.92 14.88
N GLY A 117 5.16 -12.03 15.31
CA GLY A 117 5.92 -12.13 16.57
C GLY A 117 7.27 -12.86 16.44
N VAL A 118 7.74 -13.09 15.21
CA VAL A 118 9.08 -13.62 14.90
C VAL A 118 10.15 -12.56 15.20
N SER A 119 9.84 -11.29 14.95
CA SER A 119 10.76 -10.16 15.16
C SER A 119 10.15 -9.11 16.08
N ASN A 120 11.01 -8.43 16.84
CA ASN A 120 10.68 -7.22 17.61
C ASN A 120 11.27 -5.95 16.97
N ALA A 121 11.77 -6.03 15.74
CA ALA A 121 12.29 -4.88 15.02
C ALA A 121 11.24 -3.77 14.88
N ASP A 122 11.69 -2.52 14.93
CA ASP A 122 10.83 -1.37 14.65
C ASP A 122 10.60 -1.24 13.14
N VAL A 123 9.53 -1.86 12.65
CA VAL A 123 9.08 -1.78 11.25
C VAL A 123 8.85 -0.36 10.76
N MET A 124 8.64 0.60 11.66
CA MET A 124 8.50 2.01 11.28
C MET A 124 9.81 2.63 10.81
N VAL A 125 10.97 2.05 11.14
CA VAL A 125 12.26 2.48 10.57
C VAL A 125 12.25 2.31 9.06
N ARG A 126 11.80 1.15 8.56
CA ARG A 126 11.68 0.86 7.13
C ARG A 126 10.62 1.70 6.45
N TRP A 127 9.48 1.90 7.10
CA TRP A 127 8.47 2.82 6.60
C TRP A 127 9.04 4.24 6.39
N ARG A 128 9.82 4.76 7.35
CA ARG A 128 10.46 6.07 7.21
C ARG A 128 11.49 6.11 6.07
N GLN A 129 12.23 5.01 5.86
CA GLN A 129 13.13 4.88 4.71
C GLN A 129 12.36 4.93 3.39
N LEU A 130 11.24 4.21 3.29
CA LEU A 130 10.32 4.26 2.15
C LEU A 130 9.76 5.65 1.91
N VAL A 131 9.32 6.36 2.96
CA VAL A 131 8.83 7.74 2.84
C VAL A 131 9.90 8.67 2.28
N ASN A 132 11.17 8.49 2.69
CA ASN A 132 12.27 9.32 2.19
C ASN A 132 12.62 9.03 0.73
N LEU A 133 12.60 7.76 0.32
CA LEU A 133 12.85 7.33 -1.07
C LEU A 133 11.66 7.62 -1.99
N GLY A 134 10.46 7.51 -1.44
CA GLY A 134 9.20 7.65 -2.14
C GLY A 134 8.95 9.06 -2.66
N VAL A 135 9.59 10.07 -2.06
CA VAL A 135 9.51 11.46 -2.53
C VAL A 135 10.46 11.70 -3.70
N ASP A 136 10.04 11.36 -4.92
CA ASP A 136 10.69 11.73 -6.17
C ASP A 136 10.50 13.24 -6.51
N GLN A 137 11.53 14.02 -6.21
CA GLN A 137 11.56 15.46 -6.44
C GLN A 137 11.48 15.82 -7.93
N GLN A 138 12.04 14.99 -8.83
CA GLN A 138 12.03 15.26 -10.26
C GLN A 138 10.61 15.17 -10.82
N ALA A 139 9.85 14.16 -10.40
CA ALA A 139 8.44 14.04 -10.77
C ALA A 139 7.61 15.24 -10.27
N GLN A 140 7.88 15.72 -9.05
CA GLN A 140 7.23 16.92 -8.52
C GLN A 140 7.60 18.17 -9.32
N GLU A 141 8.86 18.34 -9.70
CA GLU A 141 9.29 19.48 -10.52
C GLU A 141 8.64 19.47 -11.91
N ASN A 142 8.56 18.30 -12.56
CA ASN A 142 7.90 18.15 -13.85
C ASN A 142 6.40 18.48 -13.73
N TYR A 143 5.72 17.94 -12.71
CA TYR A 143 4.33 18.29 -12.42
C TYR A 143 4.13 19.81 -12.20
N VAL A 144 5.03 20.46 -11.46
CA VAL A 144 4.93 21.91 -11.21
C VAL A 144 5.05 22.70 -12.52
N LYS A 145 5.99 22.35 -13.39
CA LYS A 145 6.23 23.05 -14.66
C LYS A 145 5.15 22.76 -15.70
N GLU A 146 4.82 21.49 -15.89
CA GLU A 146 4.05 21.00 -17.03
C GLU A 146 2.58 20.73 -16.68
N GLY A 147 2.23 20.67 -15.40
CA GLY A 147 0.88 20.37 -14.95
C GLY A 147 0.56 18.87 -15.03
N SER A 148 -0.72 18.54 -15.18
CA SER A 148 -1.22 17.18 -15.33
C SER A 148 -2.53 17.26 -16.10
N SER A 149 -2.79 16.24 -16.91
CA SER A 149 -4.05 16.04 -17.63
C SER A 149 -5.22 15.70 -16.69
N GLN A 150 -4.94 15.42 -15.42
CA GLN A 150 -5.96 15.05 -14.44
C GLN A 150 -6.90 16.21 -14.11
N PRO A 151 -8.24 15.99 -14.12
CA PRO A 151 -9.22 16.99 -13.73
C PRO A 151 -8.97 17.53 -12.31
N GLY A 152 -9.02 18.85 -12.14
CA GLY A 152 -8.77 19.52 -10.86
C GLY A 152 -7.30 19.81 -10.56
N THR A 153 -6.41 19.61 -11.54
CA THR A 153 -5.02 20.08 -11.49
C THR A 153 -5.00 21.61 -11.47
N PRO A 154 -4.23 22.26 -10.58
CA PRO A 154 -4.16 23.72 -10.52
C PRO A 154 -3.53 24.31 -11.79
N ASN A 155 -4.06 25.44 -12.23
CA ASN A 155 -3.64 26.10 -13.47
C ASN A 155 -2.31 26.88 -13.34
N SER A 156 -1.88 27.24 -12.12
CA SER A 156 -0.62 27.97 -11.89
C SER A 156 0.47 27.10 -11.27
N GLU A 157 1.73 27.42 -11.58
CA GLU A 157 2.90 26.76 -11.00
C GLU A 157 2.93 26.87 -9.47
N ASP A 158 2.61 28.05 -8.92
CA ASP A 158 2.58 28.28 -7.47
C ASP A 158 1.55 27.37 -6.77
N ALA A 159 0.37 27.22 -7.35
CA ALA A 159 -0.67 26.36 -6.79
C ALA A 159 -0.30 24.87 -6.91
N ARG A 160 0.39 24.47 -7.98
CA ARG A 160 0.95 23.12 -8.13
C ARG A 160 2.06 22.85 -7.11
N ARG A 161 2.96 23.81 -6.88
CA ARG A 161 4.01 23.73 -5.87
C ARG A 161 3.45 23.62 -4.46
N ALA A 162 2.43 24.43 -4.14
CA ALA A 162 1.71 24.34 -2.87
C ALA A 162 1.06 22.95 -2.69
N ARG A 163 0.54 22.35 -3.76
CA ARG A 163 0.00 20.98 -3.72
C ARG A 163 1.08 19.93 -3.46
N CYS A 164 2.24 20.00 -4.13
CA CYS A 164 3.37 19.13 -3.81
C CYS A 164 3.80 19.25 -2.34
N GLY A 165 3.78 20.48 -1.79
CA GLY A 165 4.01 20.72 -0.36
C GLY A 165 3.02 19.96 0.53
N LYS A 166 1.72 20.08 0.27
CA LYS A 166 0.67 19.35 1.01
C LYS A 166 0.82 17.83 0.93
N ILE A 167 1.17 17.31 -0.25
CA ILE A 167 1.43 15.87 -0.44
C ILE A 167 2.62 15.44 0.43
N ASN A 168 3.72 16.20 0.42
CA ASN A 168 4.90 15.89 1.22
C ASN A 168 4.62 15.93 2.73
N GLU A 169 3.85 16.91 3.20
CA GLU A 169 3.39 17.01 4.59
C GLU A 169 2.49 15.82 4.97
N PHE A 170 1.57 15.43 4.09
CA PHE A 170 0.72 14.27 4.29
C PHE A 170 1.54 12.97 4.40
N VAL A 171 2.44 12.69 3.45
CA VAL A 171 3.23 11.45 3.44
C VAL A 171 4.12 11.36 4.69
N LYS A 172 4.81 12.45 5.05
CA LYS A 172 5.72 12.48 6.22
C LYS A 172 4.98 12.54 7.57
N GLY A 173 3.78 13.12 7.59
CA GLY A 173 2.98 13.32 8.80
C GLY A 173 1.84 12.31 8.91
N ASP A 174 0.66 12.71 8.45
CA ASP A 174 -0.61 12.01 8.64
C ASP A 174 -0.56 10.56 8.15
N LEU A 175 -0.05 10.31 6.93
CA LEU A 175 0.08 8.96 6.38
C LEU A 175 0.98 8.09 7.26
N THR A 176 2.11 8.61 7.72
CA THR A 176 3.03 7.86 8.59
C THR A 176 2.39 7.52 9.94
N GLY A 177 1.60 8.45 10.51
CA GLY A 177 0.80 8.18 11.71
C GLY A 177 -0.26 7.11 11.47
N LYS A 178 -1.01 7.20 10.37
CA LYS A 178 -2.03 6.21 9.99
C LYS A 178 -1.46 4.84 9.71
N VAL A 179 -0.31 4.74 9.04
CA VAL A 179 0.36 3.46 8.81
C VAL A 179 0.83 2.84 10.11
N ARG A 180 1.35 3.63 11.07
CA ARG A 180 1.66 3.10 12.41
C ARG A 180 0.42 2.51 13.09
N HIS A 181 -0.70 3.23 13.07
CA HIS A 181 -1.96 2.74 13.64
C HIS A 181 -2.48 1.49 12.93
N LEU A 182 -2.39 1.48 11.60
CA LEU A 182 -2.75 0.35 10.76
C LEU A 182 -1.94 -0.89 11.14
N LEU A 183 -0.62 -0.79 11.23
CA LEU A 183 0.26 -1.91 11.58
C LEU A 183 -0.08 -2.47 12.97
N LEU A 184 -0.32 -1.61 13.95
CA LEU A 184 -0.77 -2.04 15.29
C LEU A 184 -2.13 -2.75 15.23
N ALA A 185 -3.08 -2.23 14.46
CA ALA A 185 -4.38 -2.84 14.26
C ALA A 185 -4.28 -4.19 13.52
N ILE A 186 -3.39 -4.32 12.53
CA ILE A 186 -3.12 -5.59 11.84
C ILE A 186 -2.59 -6.61 12.83
N ARG A 187 -1.60 -6.23 13.66
CA ARG A 187 -1.07 -7.13 14.71
C ARG A 187 -2.15 -7.53 15.71
N PHE A 188 -3.08 -6.65 16.04
CA PHE A 188 -4.22 -6.95 16.91
C PHE A 188 -5.22 -7.90 16.24
N ASP A 189 -5.63 -7.63 15.01
CA ASP A 189 -6.53 -8.49 14.23
C ASP A 189 -5.92 -9.90 14.11
N LEU A 190 -4.61 -10.00 13.82
CA LEU A 190 -3.92 -11.29 13.77
C LEU A 190 -3.88 -12.00 15.11
N LYS A 191 -3.65 -11.31 16.22
CA LYS A 191 -3.70 -11.94 17.56
C LYS A 191 -5.09 -12.50 17.86
N THR A 192 -6.13 -11.79 17.44
CA THR A 192 -7.53 -12.19 17.61
C THR A 192 -7.85 -13.41 16.74
N LEU A 193 -7.33 -13.45 15.51
CA LEU A 193 -7.37 -14.63 14.64
C LEU A 193 -6.53 -15.80 15.22
N LYS A 194 -5.39 -15.51 15.86
CA LYS A 194 -4.45 -16.45 16.52
C LYS A 194 -4.92 -17.01 17.88
N LYS A 195 -6.23 -16.98 18.20
CA LYS A 195 -6.80 -18.08 19.02
C LYS A 195 -6.63 -19.45 18.33
N ILE A 196 -6.19 -19.46 17.07
CA ILE A 196 -5.47 -20.53 16.39
C ILE A 196 -3.98 -20.47 16.77
N LYS A 197 -3.47 -21.49 17.49
CA LYS A 197 -2.07 -21.56 17.96
C LYS A 197 -1.07 -21.40 16.79
N TYR A 198 -0.13 -20.48 16.92
CA TYR A 198 1.04 -20.38 16.05
C TYR A 198 2.02 -21.52 16.35
N ASP A 199 2.21 -22.43 15.40
CA ASP A 199 3.26 -23.46 15.43
C ASP A 199 4.44 -23.01 14.55
N PRO A 200 5.66 -22.86 15.10
CA PRO A 200 6.86 -22.53 14.34
C PRO A 200 7.20 -23.54 13.23
N LYS A 201 6.67 -24.76 13.28
CA LYS A 201 6.81 -25.79 12.22
C LYS A 201 5.82 -25.62 11.06
N LEU A 202 4.81 -24.75 11.20
CA LEU A 202 3.81 -24.45 10.17
C LEU A 202 4.21 -23.32 9.22
N SER A 203 5.45 -22.79 9.29
CA SER A 203 5.93 -21.85 8.27
C SER A 203 5.85 -22.43 6.85
N THR A 204 5.88 -23.77 6.74
CA THR A 204 5.71 -24.51 5.49
C THR A 204 4.27 -24.93 5.17
N ASP A 205 3.32 -24.86 6.11
CA ASP A 205 1.97 -25.45 5.93
C ASP A 205 0.80 -24.58 6.42
N TRP A 206 0.97 -23.25 6.36
CA TRP A 206 -0.10 -22.29 6.62
C TRP A 206 -1.30 -22.43 5.67
N LYS A 207 -1.13 -23.10 4.51
CA LYS A 207 -2.20 -23.39 3.53
C LYS A 207 -3.32 -24.25 4.11
N ALA A 208 -2.98 -25.21 4.98
CA ALA A 208 -3.95 -26.09 5.64
C ALA A 208 -4.82 -25.32 6.66
N LEU A 209 -4.23 -24.35 7.36
CA LEU A 209 -4.93 -23.50 8.34
C LEU A 209 -5.93 -22.53 7.70
N LEU A 210 -5.72 -22.11 6.44
CA LEU A 210 -6.64 -21.23 5.72
C LEU A 210 -7.85 -21.97 5.13
N SER A 211 -7.71 -23.26 4.82
CA SER A 211 -8.82 -24.11 4.35
C SER A 211 -9.76 -24.56 5.47
N GLU A 212 -9.31 -24.53 6.73
CA GLU A 212 -10.12 -24.90 7.90
C GLU A 212 -10.93 -23.74 8.49
N GLY A 213 -11.42 -22.83 7.64
CA GLY A 213 -12.44 -21.85 8.00
C GLY A 213 -13.74 -22.55 8.42
N ARG A 214 -13.80 -23.06 9.65
CA ARG A 214 -15.04 -23.55 10.26
C ARG A 214 -15.84 -22.38 10.80
N ALA A 215 -17.13 -22.43 10.46
CA ALA A 215 -18.20 -21.50 10.76
C ALA A 215 -18.30 -21.11 12.24
#